data_AF-A0A2W4ZBX2-F1
#
_entry.id   AF-A0A2W4ZBX2-F1
#
_cell.length_a   1.000
_cell.length_b   1.000
_cell.length_c   1.000
_cell.angle_alpha   90.00
_cell.angle_beta   90.00
_cell.angle_gamma   90.00
#
_symmetry.space_group_name_H-M   'P 1'
#
loop_
_entity.id
_entity.type
_entity.pdbx_description
1 polymer ?
#
loop_
_entity_poly.entity_id
_entity_poly.type
_entity_poly.pdbx_seq_one_letter_code
_entity_poly.pdbx_strand_id
1 'polypeptide(L)'
;MTANAADFGSAALNAFMRAVGLMVLAVGAALALVFAFAAAAVVGVMVAGAALAIRLWPRRRAVVGADGVLEARQTPNGWVVETSRK
;
A
#
# COMPACT_ATOMS: atom_id res chain seq x y z
N MET A 1 -40.99 0.06 45.29
CA MET A 1 -39.97 -0.53 44.40
C MET A 1 -39.03 -1.36 45.27
N THR A 2 -39.22 -2.67 45.31
CA THR A 2 -38.30 -3.60 45.99
C THR A 2 -37.29 -4.07 44.96
N ALA A 3 -36.08 -3.50 44.97
CA ALA A 3 -34.97 -4.01 44.17
C ALA A 3 -34.60 -5.40 44.74
N ASN A 4 -34.81 -6.46 43.96
CA ASN A 4 -34.49 -7.81 44.40
C ASN A 4 -32.99 -8.05 44.20
N ALA A 5 -32.36 -8.86 45.06
CA ALA A 5 -30.94 -9.22 44.95
C ALA A 5 -30.56 -9.79 43.56
N ALA A 6 -31.53 -10.36 42.84
CA ALA A 6 -31.40 -10.84 41.47
C ALA A 6 -31.16 -9.72 40.43
N ASP A 7 -31.71 -8.52 40.64
CA ASP A 7 -31.54 -7.37 39.73
C ASP A 7 -30.09 -6.85 39.77
N PHE A 8 -29.46 -6.88 40.95
CA PHE A 8 -28.05 -6.53 41.11
C PHE A 8 -27.13 -7.56 40.45
N GLY A 9 -27.45 -8.86 40.58
CA GLY A 9 -26.68 -9.94 39.95
C GLY A 9 -26.72 -9.88 38.43
N SER A 10 -27.91 -9.64 37.84
CA SER A 10 -28.06 -9.52 36.38
C SER A 10 -27.38 -8.28 35.80
N ALA A 11 -27.45 -7.14 36.50
CA ALA A 11 -26.74 -5.92 36.11
C ALA A 11 -25.22 -6.12 36.16
N ALA A 12 -24.69 -6.73 37.22
CA ALA A 12 -23.27 -7.03 37.36
C ALA A 12 -22.78 -8.01 36.29
N LEU A 13 -23.55 -9.07 36.01
CA LEU A 13 -23.22 -10.05 34.97
C LEU A 13 -23.22 -9.42 33.57
N ASN A 14 -24.21 -8.58 33.27
CA ASN A 14 -24.29 -7.88 31.99
C ASN A 14 -23.12 -6.90 31.81
N ALA A 15 -22.77 -6.16 32.86
CA ALA A 15 -21.60 -5.28 32.86
C ALA A 15 -20.30 -6.06 32.64
N PHE A 16 -20.15 -7.21 33.30
CA PHE A 16 -19.00 -8.09 33.12
C PHE A 16 -18.91 -8.63 31.68
N MET A 17 -20.01 -9.14 31.12
CA MET A 17 -20.05 -9.64 29.74
C MET A 17 -19.69 -8.55 28.72
N ARG A 18 -20.16 -7.31 28.94
CA ARG A 18 -19.75 -6.16 28.12
C ARG A 18 -18.26 -5.85 28.28
N ALA A 19 -17.73 -5.87 29.50
CA ALA A 19 -16.31 -5.66 29.75
C ALA A 19 -15.44 -6.72 29.06
N VAL A 20 -15.83 -7.99 29.12
CA VAL A 20 -15.17 -9.09 28.40
C VAL A 20 -15.23 -8.84 26.89
N GLY A 21 -16.40 -8.48 26.37
CA GLY A 21 -16.55 -8.13 24.95
C GLY A 21 -15.63 -6.99 24.51
N LEU A 22 -15.53 -5.93 25.30
CA LEU A 22 -14.62 -4.81 25.05
C LEU A 22 -13.15 -5.22 25.15
N MET A 23 -12.80 -6.10 26.09
CA MET A 23 -11.44 -6.62 26.22
C MET A 23 -11.05 -7.44 24.98
N VAL A 24 -11.92 -8.33 24.51
CA VAL A 24 -11.69 -9.12 23.29
C VAL A 24 -11.54 -8.20 22.08
N LEU A 25 -12.39 -7.17 21.96
CA LEU A 25 -12.30 -6.18 20.87
C LEU A 25 -10.98 -5.40 20.94
N ALA A 26 -10.57 -4.95 22.11
CA ALA A 26 -9.32 -4.21 22.30
C ALA A 26 -8.09 -5.07 21.96
N VAL A 27 -8.07 -6.32 22.39
CA VAL A 27 -7.00 -7.27 22.05
C VAL A 27 -6.97 -7.55 20.55
N GLY A 28 -8.13 -7.80 19.94
CA GLY A 28 -8.24 -8.01 18.50
C GLY A 28 -7.75 -6.80 17.70
N ALA A 29 -8.12 -5.59 18.12
CA ALA A 29 -7.66 -4.35 17.49
C ALA A 29 -6.13 -4.17 17.63
N ALA A 30 -5.56 -4.48 18.79
CA ALA A 30 -4.12 -4.43 19.00
C ALA A 30 -3.38 -5.42 18.08
N LEU A 31 -3.88 -6.66 17.94
CA LEU A 31 -3.32 -7.66 17.03
C LEU A 31 -3.42 -7.21 15.56
N ALA A 32 -4.56 -6.63 15.17
CA ALA A 32 -4.74 -6.10 13.83
C ALA A 32 -3.76 -4.95 13.52
N LEU A 33 -3.51 -4.07 14.49
CA LEU A 33 -2.52 -2.99 14.35
C LEU A 33 -1.09 -3.51 14.20
N VAL A 34 -0.70 -4.52 14.98
CA VAL A 34 0.61 -5.17 14.85
C VAL A 34 0.78 -5.78 13.46
N PHE A 35 -0.26 -6.47 12.97
CA PHE A 35 -0.25 -7.04 11.62
C PHE A 35 -0.17 -5.95 10.54
N ALA A 36 -0.99 -4.89 10.66
CA ALA A 36 -0.97 -3.77 9.73
C ALA A 36 0.39 -3.06 9.71
N PHE A 37 1.02 -2.90 10.88
CA PHE A 37 2.36 -2.33 10.98
C PHE A 37 3.41 -3.21 10.29
N ALA A 38 3.37 -4.53 10.50
CA ALA A 38 4.26 -5.45 9.80
C ALA A 38 4.07 -5.41 8.28
N ALA A 39 2.81 -5.38 7.80
CA ALA A 39 2.51 -5.23 6.39
C ALA A 39 3.05 -3.91 5.82
N ALA A 40 2.84 -2.80 6.54
CA ALA A 40 3.36 -1.49 6.17
C ALA A 40 4.90 -1.47 6.12
N ALA A 41 5.58 -2.15 7.05
CA ALA A 41 7.03 -2.27 7.05
C ALA A 41 7.52 -3.04 5.81
N VAL A 42 6.88 -4.17 5.46
CA VAL A 42 7.23 -4.94 4.25
C VAL A 42 7.05 -4.10 2.99
N VAL A 43 5.90 -3.45 2.84
CA VAL A 43 5.63 -2.56 1.69
C VAL A 43 6.62 -1.40 1.67
N GLY A 44 6.89 -0.79 2.81
CA GLY A 44 7.88 0.28 2.96
C GLY A 44 9.27 -0.15 2.50
N VAL A 45 9.73 -1.34 2.89
CA VAL A 45 11.00 -1.91 2.43
C VAL A 45 10.99 -2.18 0.93
N MET A 46 9.89 -2.71 0.37
CA MET A 46 9.78 -2.91 -1.08
C MET A 46 9.89 -1.59 -1.85
N VAL A 47 9.17 -0.55 -1.39
CA VAL A 47 9.19 0.79 -2.01
C VAL A 47 10.57 1.43 -1.86
N ALA A 48 11.17 1.36 -0.67
CA ALA A 48 12.52 1.88 -0.43
C ALA A 48 13.57 1.14 -1.29
N GLY A 49 13.44 -0.19 -1.42
CA GLY A 49 14.27 -1.02 -2.27
C GLY A 49 14.12 -0.65 -3.75
N ALA A 50 12.90 -0.42 -4.24
CA ALA A 50 12.66 0.03 -5.61
C ALA A 50 13.25 1.43 -5.85
N ALA A 51 13.06 2.37 -4.92
CA ALA A 51 13.64 3.70 -5.01
C ALA A 51 15.18 3.67 -5.03
N LEU A 52 15.76 2.83 -4.16
CA LEU A 52 17.21 2.63 -4.12
C LEU A 52 17.71 1.97 -5.40
N ALA A 53 17.00 0.98 -5.93
CA ALA A 53 17.33 0.33 -7.19
C ALA A 53 17.32 1.32 -8.36
N ILE A 54 16.31 2.20 -8.45
CA ILE A 54 16.26 3.27 -9.47
C ILE A 54 17.41 4.26 -9.27
N ARG A 55 17.75 4.58 -8.01
CA ARG A 55 18.82 5.52 -7.70
C ARG A 55 20.21 4.97 -8.03
N LEU A 56 20.44 3.69 -7.77
CA LEU A 56 21.69 2.98 -8.03
C LEU A 56 21.77 2.45 -9.47
N TRP A 57 20.65 2.37 -10.18
CA TRP A 57 20.67 2.05 -11.60
C TRP A 57 21.56 3.09 -12.28
N PRO A 58 22.63 2.68 -12.98
CA PRO A 58 23.24 3.57 -13.94
C PRO A 58 22.08 3.96 -14.84
N ARG A 59 21.80 5.26 -14.97
CA ARG A 59 21.11 5.77 -16.14
C ARG A 59 21.94 5.24 -17.31
N ARG A 60 21.66 4.03 -17.81
CA ARG A 60 21.92 3.69 -19.20
C ARG A 60 21.23 4.83 -19.87
N ARG A 61 22.03 5.78 -20.37
CA ARG A 61 21.58 6.91 -21.15
C ARG A 61 20.49 6.31 -22.01
N ALA A 62 19.23 6.65 -21.73
CA ALA A 62 18.21 6.51 -22.75
C ALA A 62 18.88 7.12 -23.96
N VAL A 63 19.18 6.27 -24.95
CA VAL A 63 20.11 6.59 -26.03
C VAL A 63 19.79 8.01 -26.43
N VAL A 64 20.78 8.88 -26.28
CA VAL A 64 20.71 10.29 -26.65
C VAL A 64 20.06 10.32 -28.04
N GLY A 65 18.78 10.69 -28.12
CA GLY A 65 17.98 10.51 -29.34
C GLY A 65 16.51 10.09 -29.20
N ALA A 66 15.99 9.75 -28.01
CA ALA A 66 14.56 9.40 -27.86
C ALA A 66 13.58 10.60 -27.94
N ASP A 67 14.11 11.83 -28.05
CA ASP A 67 13.35 13.05 -28.37
C ASP A 67 13.60 13.48 -29.84
N GLY A 68 14.14 12.59 -30.68
CA GLY A 68 14.24 12.83 -32.11
C GLY A 68 12.88 12.60 -32.76
N VAL A 69 12.28 13.64 -33.33
CA VAL A 69 11.10 13.51 -34.19
C VAL A 69 11.43 12.46 -35.26
N LEU A 70 10.68 11.36 -35.24
CA LEU A 70 10.77 10.32 -36.26
C LEU A 70 10.04 10.84 -37.50
N GLU A 71 10.80 11.28 -38.50
CA GLU A 71 10.22 11.71 -39.76
C GLU A 71 9.92 10.47 -40.60
N ALA A 72 8.63 10.20 -40.78
CA ALA A 72 8.15 9.18 -41.69
C ALA A 72 7.85 9.83 -43.05
N ARG A 73 8.58 9.41 -44.09
CA ARG A 73 8.34 9.85 -45.47
C ARG A 73 7.99 8.67 -46.37
N GLN A 74 6.99 8.87 -47.22
CA GLN A 74 6.60 7.88 -48.21
C GLN A 74 7.52 8.00 -49.44
N THR A 75 8.13 6.89 -49.83
CA THR A 75 8.95 6.77 -51.04
C THR A 75 8.28 5.79 -52.02
N PRO A 76 8.66 5.78 -53.31
CA PRO A 76 8.15 4.81 -54.28
C PRO A 76 8.35 3.34 -53.86
N ASN A 77 9.33 3.08 -52.98
CA ASN A 77 9.67 1.76 -52.46
C ASN A 77 8.98 1.44 -51.12
N GLY A 78 8.18 2.36 -50.58
CA GLY A 78 7.47 2.20 -49.31
C GLY A 78 7.76 3.33 -48.30
N TRP A 79 7.30 3.12 -47.07
CA TRP A 79 7.50 4.05 -45.96
C TRP A 79 8.89 3.90 -45.35
N VAL A 80 9.60 5.03 -45.19
CA VAL A 80 10.92 5.10 -44.55
C VAL A 80 10.80 5.99 -43.32
N VAL A 81 11.33 5.53 -42.19
CA VAL A 81 11.38 6.28 -40.92
C VAL A 81 12.83 6.59 -40.60
N GLU A 82 13.17 7.87 -40.55
CA GLU A 82 14.52 8.34 -40.26
C GLU A 82 14.53 9.12 -38.94
N THR A 83 15.63 9.00 -38.18
CA THR A 83 15.82 9.77 -36.95
C THR A 83 16.51 11.08 -37.31
N SER A 84 15.82 12.21 -37.21
CA SER A 84 16.46 13.51 -37.45
C SER A 84 17.43 13.82 -36.31
N ARG A 85 18.74 13.79 -36.58
CA ARG A 85 19.74 14.37 -35.68
C ARG A 85 19.95 15.83 -36.10
N LYS A 86 19.42 16.76 -35.30
CA LYS A 86 19.89 18.15 -35.32
C LYS A 86 21.22 18.25 -34.57
#